data_AF-A0A9X8VF23-F1
#
_entry.id   AF-A0A9X8VF23-F1
#
_cell.length_a   1.000
_cell.length_b   1.000
_cell.length_c   1.000
_cell.angle_alpha   90.00
_cell.angle_beta   90.00
_cell.angle_gamma   90.00
#
_symmetry.space_group_name_H-M   'P 1'
#
loop_
_entity.id
_entity.type
_entity.pdbx_description
1 polymer ?
#
loop_
_entity_poly.entity_id
_entity_poly.type
_entity_poly.pdbx_seq_one_letter_code
_entity_poly.pdbx_strand_id
1 'polypeptide(L)' 'LLQLLQQALADMPPRTQQIFRLNRLDGLTQAQVAAQLGVSLSTVEKHLASALERLMARMEEQ' A
#
# COMPACT_ATOMS: atom_id res chain seq x y z
N LEU A 1 2.71 -16.92 -3.32
CA LEU A 1 2.49 -15.51 -3.71
C LEU A 1 1.38 -14.83 -2.89
N LEU A 2 0.16 -15.38 -2.84
CA LEU A 2 -0.97 -14.75 -2.16
C LEU A 2 -0.80 -14.64 -0.62
N GLN A 3 -0.23 -15.66 0.04
CA GLN A 3 0.05 -15.63 1.48
C GLN A 3 1.12 -14.59 1.87
N LEU A 4 2.20 -14.47 1.08
CA LEU A 4 3.25 -13.48 1.33
C LEU A 4 2.68 -12.05 1.26
N LEU A 5 1.82 -11.78 0.28
CA LEU A 5 1.17 -10.48 0.15
C LEU A 5 0.25 -10.19 1.33
N GLN A 6 -0.52 -11.17 1.80
CA GLN A 6 -1.37 -11.01 2.98
C GLN A 6 -0.57 -10.76 4.26
N GLN A 7 0.54 -11.48 4.45
CA GLN A 7 1.41 -11.31 5.61
C GLN A 7 2.17 -9.98 5.58
N ALA A 8 2.59 -9.53 4.39
CA ALA A 8 3.22 -8.23 4.23
C ALA A 8 2.20 -7.10 4.47
N LEU A 9 0.98 -7.24 3.96
CA LEU A 9 -0.10 -6.28 4.24
C LEU A 9 -0.46 -6.24 5.71
N ALA A 10 -0.54 -7.38 6.41
CA ALA A 10 -0.87 -7.45 7.83
C ALA A 10 0.11 -6.66 8.73
N ASP A 11 1.37 -6.54 8.29
CA ASP A 11 2.42 -5.80 9.00
C ASP A 11 2.35 -4.27 8.76
N MET A 12 1.58 -3.84 7.75
CA MET A 12 1.47 -2.44 7.39
C MET A 12 0.41 -1.70 8.23
N PRO A 13 0.61 -0.41 8.50
CA PRO A 13 -0.41 0.43 9.13
C PRO A 13 -1.73 0.40 8.33
N PRO A 14 -2.89 0.49 9.00
CA PRO A 14 -4.20 0.35 8.36
C PRO A 14 -4.43 1.36 7.22
N ARG A 15 -3.89 2.58 7.35
CA ARG A 15 -3.93 3.61 6.29
C ARG A 15 -3.20 3.16 5.02
N THR A 16 -2.02 2.55 5.19
CA THR A 16 -1.20 2.05 4.09
C THR A 16 -1.86 0.87 3.39
N GLN A 17 -2.42 -0.08 4.17
CA GLN A 17 -3.19 -1.20 3.60
C GLN A 17 -4.38 -0.72 2.76
N GLN A 18 -5.13 0.26 3.27
CA GLN A 18 -6.29 0.82 2.57
C GLN A 18 -5.88 1.50 1.26
N ILE A 19 -4.83 2.32 1.29
CA ILE A 19 -4.27 2.96 0.09
C ILE A 19 -3.81 1.93 -0.95
N PHE A 20 -3.09 0.90 -0.50
CA PHE A 20 -2.60 -0.15 -1.39
C PHE A 20 -3.74 -0.96 -2.02
N ARG A 21 -4.76 -1.34 -1.23
CA ARG A 21 -5.95 -2.03 -1.76
C ARG A 21 -6.67 -1.20 -2.81
N LEU A 22 -6.95 0.07 -2.52
CA LEU A 22 -7.66 0.95 -3.46
C LEU A 22 -6.88 1.10 -4.77
N ASN A 23 -5.57 1.26 -4.69
CA ASN A 23 -4.73 1.41 -5.88
C ASN A 23 -4.53 0.11 -6.67
N ARG A 24 -4.31 -1.02 -5.99
CA ARG A 24 -3.91 -2.29 -6.65
C ARG A 24 -5.04 -3.29 -6.86
N LEU A 25 -6.01 -3.37 -5.95
CA LEU A 25 -7.15 -4.28 -6.09
C LEU A 25 -8.32 -3.61 -6.79
N ASP A 26 -8.62 -2.37 -6.42
CA ASP A 26 -9.71 -1.58 -7.00
C ASP A 26 -9.30 -0.87 -8.30
N GLY A 27 -7.99 -0.85 -8.61
CA GLY A 27 -7.46 -0.25 -9.84
C GLY A 27 -7.53 1.28 -9.88
N LEU A 28 -7.78 1.94 -8.75
CA LEU A 28 -7.87 3.40 -8.67
C LEU A 28 -6.49 4.03 -8.88
N THR A 29 -6.46 5.14 -9.60
CA THR A 29 -5.25 5.97 -9.67
C THR A 29 -4.93 6.58 -8.31
N GLN A 30 -3.67 6.91 -8.07
CA GLN A 30 -3.25 7.54 -6.80
C GLN A 30 -4.01 8.84 -6.52
N ALA A 31 -4.37 9.60 -7.56
CA ALA A 31 -5.18 10.81 -7.45
C ALA A 31 -6.62 10.51 -7.01
N GLN A 32 -7.24 9.45 -7.53
CA GLN A 32 -8.56 9.01 -7.08
C GLN A 32 -8.53 8.51 -5.64
N VAL A 33 -7.48 7.78 -5.24
CA VAL A 33 -7.28 7.35 -3.84
C VAL A 33 -7.12 8.57 -2.93
N ALA A 34 -6.32 9.56 -3.34
CA ALA A 34 -6.12 10.80 -2.60
C ALA A 34 -7.44 11.54 -2.37
N ALA A 35 -8.23 11.71 -3.44
CA ALA A 35 -9.54 12.33 -3.37
C ALA A 35 -10.52 11.55 -2.48
N GLN A 36 -10.56 10.22 -2.60
CA GLN A 36 -11.47 9.37 -1.83
C GLN A 36 -11.14 9.35 -0.33
N LEU A 37 -9.85 9.43 0.03
CA LEU A 37 -9.40 9.39 1.42
C LEU A 37 -9.22 10.77 2.05
N GLY A 38 -9.45 11.85 1.29
CA GLY A 38 -9.27 13.23 1.74
C GLY A 38 -7.82 13.55 2.12
N VAL A 39 -6.85 13.01 1.38
CA VAL A 39 -5.41 13.23 1.62
C VAL A 39 -4.73 13.79 0.38
N SER A 40 -3.54 14.35 0.56
CA SER A 40 -2.71 14.79 -0.56
C SER A 40 -2.17 13.60 -1.36
N LEU A 41 -1.93 13.82 -2.66
CA LEU A 41 -1.28 12.83 -3.53
C LEU A 41 0.07 12.36 -2.95
N SER A 42 0.88 13.28 -2.45
CA SER A 42 2.16 12.96 -1.81
C SER A 42 2.03 12.09 -0.57
N THR A 43 0.90 12.15 0.14
CA THR A 43 0.62 11.23 1.26
C THR A 43 0.39 9.81 0.71
N VAL A 44 -0.41 9.67 -0.35
CA VAL A 44 -0.63 8.39 -1.04
C VAL A 44 0.69 7.80 -1.53
N GLU A 45 1.53 8.59 -2.20
CA GLU A 45 2.85 8.17 -2.70
C GLU A 45 3.75 7.67 -1.57
N LYS A 46 3.85 8.41 -0.45
CA LYS A 46 4.64 8.00 0.72
C LYS A 46 4.15 6.68 1.30
N HIS A 47 2.84 6.50 1.42
CA HIS A 47 2.29 5.24 1.91
C HIS A 47 2.57 4.08 0.96
N LEU A 48 2.43 4.27 -0.36
CA LEU A 48 2.75 3.24 -1.35
C LEU A 48 4.24 2.90 -1.37
N ALA A 49 5.13 3.89 -1.28
CA ALA A 49 6.57 3.68 -1.20
C ALA A 49 6.93 2.88 0.06
N SER A 50 6.38 3.25 1.23
CA SER A 50 6.60 2.50 2.47
C SER A 50 6.03 1.08 2.41
N ALA A 51 4.91 0.87 1.73
CA ALA A 51 4.35 -0.46 1.50
C ALA A 51 5.30 -1.34 0.68
N LEU A 52 5.87 -0.79 -0.41
CA LEU A 52 6.81 -1.49 -1.28
C LEU A 52 8.13 -1.80 -0.57
N GLU A 53 8.68 -0.85 0.19
CA GLU A 53 9.90 -1.05 0.98
C GLU A 53 9.75 -2.21 1.98
N ARG A 54 8.62 -2.26 2.69
CA ARG A 54 8.30 -3.35 3.63
C ARG A 54 8.12 -4.69 2.93
N LEU A 55 7.50 -4.69 1.75
CA LEU A 55 7.37 -5.88 0.91
C LEU A 55 8.73 -6.41 0.47
N MET A 56 9.64 -5.53 0.01
CA MET A 56 10.98 -5.90 -0.40
C MET A 56 11.82 -6.42 0.77
N ALA A 57 11.82 -5.72 1.91
CA ALA A 57 12.53 -6.18 3.11
C ALA A 57 12.10 -7.60 3.55
N ARG A 58 10.79 -7.88 3.53
CA ARG A 58 10.25 -9.23 3.82
C ARG A 58 10.64 -10.29 2.79
N MET A 59 10.94 -9.90 1.54
CA MET A 59 11.39 -10.82 0.50
C MET A 59 12.89 -11.07 0.55
N GLU A 60 13.68 -10.15 1.10
CA GLU A 60 15.12 -10.31 1.34
C GLU A 60 15.43 -11.11 2.62
N GLU A 61 14.53 -11.13 3.60
CA GLU A 61 14.63 -11.96 4.81
C GLU A 61 14.16 -13.43 4.61
N GLN A 62 14.04 -13.91 3.36
CA GLN A 62 13.60 -15.27 3.01
C GLN A 62 14.63 -16.01 2.17
#